data_AF-A0A6B0TN69-F1
#
_entry.id   AF-A0A6B0TN69-F1
#
_cell.length_a   1.000
_cell.length_b   1.000
_cell.length_c   1.000
_cell.angle_alpha   90.00
_cell.angle_beta   90.00
_cell.angle_gamma   90.00
#
_symmetry.space_group_name_H-M   'P 1'
#
loop_
_entity.id
_entity.type
_entity.pdbx_description
1 polymer ?
#
loop_
_entity_poly.entity_id
_entity_poly.type
_entity_poly.pdbx_seq_one_letter_code
_entity_poly.pdbx_strand_id
1 'polypeptide(L)' 'MLIPLPDTIVIFGSYFPAWIFCLLAGLALPIAGHFALLRAGLIPAVPLLPLFYLLLWLSGGLALWLIFFGRW' A
#
# COMPACT_ATOMS: atom_id res chain seq x y z
N MET A 1 -8.29 28.77 -32.11
CA MET A 1 -8.07 28.90 -30.65
C MET A 1 -7.74 27.50 -30.15
N LEU A 2 -6.46 27.13 -30.13
CA LEU A 2 -6.02 25.80 -29.70
C LEU A 2 -5.92 25.83 -28.17
N ILE A 3 -6.72 25.01 -27.50
CA ILE A 3 -6.66 24.84 -26.05
C ILE A 3 -5.43 23.95 -25.77
N PRO A 4 -4.40 24.43 -25.07
CA PRO A 4 -3.31 23.55 -24.64
C PRO A 4 -3.89 22.59 -23.60
N LEU A 5 -3.94 21.30 -23.92
CA LEU A 5 -4.14 20.29 -22.89
C LEU A 5 -2.88 20.32 -22.01
N PRO A 6 -3.00 20.41 -20.68
CA PRO A 6 -1.84 20.21 -19.82
C PRO A 6 -1.28 18.81 -20.09
N ASP A 7 0.04 18.69 -20.30
CA ASP A 7 0.77 17.43 -20.50
C ASP A 7 0.75 16.51 -19.25
N THR A 8 -0.06 16.85 -18.24
CA THR A 8 -0.23 16.13 -16.99
C THR A 8 -1.70 15.74 -16.82
N ILE A 9 -2.00 14.45 -17.02
CA ILE A 9 -3.27 13.88 -16.59
C ILE A 9 -3.22 13.77 -15.07
N VAL A 10 -3.88 14.70 -14.39
CA VAL A 10 -3.98 14.72 -12.93
C VAL A 10 -5.00 13.66 -12.50
N ILE A 11 -4.52 12.44 -12.23
CA ILE A 11 -5.33 11.40 -11.61
C ILE A 11 -5.39 11.72 -10.11
N PHE A 12 -6.58 12.05 -9.60
CA PHE A 12 -6.82 12.28 -8.16
C PHE A 12 -5.84 13.27 -7.47
N GLY A 13 -5.53 14.41 -8.11
CA GLY A 13 -4.76 15.49 -7.48
C GLY A 13 -3.24 15.27 -7.37
N SER A 14 -2.69 14.25 -8.04
CA SER A 14 -1.29 13.86 -7.87
C SER A 14 -0.36 14.50 -8.92
N TYR A 15 0.40 15.52 -8.54
CA TYR A 15 1.59 15.96 -9.30
C TYR A 15 2.74 14.94 -9.21
N PHE A 16 2.72 14.02 -8.22
CA PHE A 16 3.71 12.94 -8.03
C PHE A 16 3.06 11.75 -7.29
N PRO A 17 2.93 10.55 -7.89
CA PRO A 17 2.13 9.43 -7.36
C PRO A 17 2.89 8.66 -6.26
N ALA A 18 3.32 9.36 -5.21
CA ALA A 18 4.01 8.80 -4.06
C ALA A 18 3.23 7.63 -3.42
N TRP A 19 1.90 7.63 -3.52
CA TRP A 19 1.03 6.63 -2.92
C TRP A 19 1.20 5.26 -3.57
N ILE A 20 1.52 5.22 -4.87
CA ILE A 20 1.85 3.99 -5.60
C ILE A 20 3.11 3.38 -5.01
N PHE A 21 4.15 4.19 -4.79
CA PHE A 21 5.40 3.73 -4.18
C PHE A 21 5.19 3.25 -2.75
N CYS A 22 4.37 3.96 -1.96
CA CYS A 22 4.02 3.52 -0.61
C CYS A 22 3.25 2.19 -0.62
N LEU A 23 2.28 2.00 -1.53
CA LEU A 23 1.58 0.73 -1.67
C LEU A 23 2.51 -0.40 -2.12
N LEU A 24 3.36 -0.17 -3.12
CA LEU A 24 4.31 -1.16 -3.59
C LEU A 24 5.31 -1.56 -2.50
N ALA A 25 5.85 -0.60 -1.76
CA ALA A 25 6.74 -0.85 -0.63
C ALA A 25 6.00 -1.55 0.53
N GLY A 26 4.74 -1.16 0.79
CA GLY A 26 3.87 -1.79 1.78
C GLY A 26 3.59 -3.27 1.50
N LEU A 27 3.77 -3.74 0.26
CA LEU A 27 3.59 -5.14 -0.12
C LEU A 27 4.60 -6.08 0.57
N ALA A 28 5.72 -5.56 1.06
CA ALA A 28 6.68 -6.35 1.83
C ALA A 28 6.08 -6.91 3.13
N LEU A 29 5.12 -6.20 3.75
CA LEU A 29 4.50 -6.61 5.00
C LEU A 29 3.66 -7.89 4.90
N PRO A 30 2.67 -8.03 3.98
CA PRO A 30 1.92 -9.28 3.84
C PRO A 30 2.82 -10.46 3.48
N ILE A 31 3.90 -10.25 2.72
CA ILE A 31 4.89 -11.30 2.43
C ILE A 31 5.58 -11.76 3.72
N ALA A 32 6.10 -10.83 4.53
CA ALA A 32 6.72 -11.15 5.81
C ALA A 32 5.72 -11.80 6.78
N GLY A 33 4.49 -11.29 6.84
CA GLY A 33 3.41 -11.85 7.66
C GLY A 33 3.02 -13.27 7.24
N HIS A 34 2.99 -13.55 5.94
CA HIS A 34 2.74 -14.91 5.42
C HIS A 34 3.82 -15.90 5.88
N PHE A 35 5.10 -15.53 5.75
CA PHE A 35 6.18 -16.39 6.22
C PHE A 35 6.16 -16.58 7.74
N ALA A 36 5.79 -15.55 8.51
CA ALA A 36 5.62 -15.65 9.95
C ALA A 36 4.48 -16.63 10.33
N LEU A 37 3.32 -16.52 9.68
CA LEU A 37 2.18 -17.42 9.86
C LEU A 37 2.51 -18.86 9.47
N LEU A 38 3.25 -19.04 8.36
CA LEU A 38 3.68 -20.35 7.89
C LEU A 38 4.62 -21.02 8.90
N ARG A 39 5.63 -20.29 9.39
CA ARG A 39 6.56 -20.81 10.42
C ARG A 39 5.85 -21.13 11.74
N ALA A 40 4.82 -20.36 12.09
CA ALA A 40 4.05 -20.58 13.29
C ALA A 40 2.97 -21.68 13.15
N GLY A 41 2.73 -22.20 11.94
CA GLY A 41 1.67 -23.19 11.69
C GLY A 41 0.25 -22.63 11.90
N LEU A 42 0.09 -21.30 11.88
CA LEU A 42 -1.16 -20.60 12.24
C LEU A 42 -2.05 -20.27 11.03
N ILE A 43 -1.59 -20.58 9.81
CA ILE A 43 -2.38 -20.37 8.59
C ILE A 43 -3.82 -20.93 8.70
N PRO A 44 -4.05 -22.19 9.16
CA PRO A 44 -5.42 -22.71 9.27
C PRO A 44 -6.25 -22.06 10.38
N ALA A 45 -5.62 -21.36 11.33
CA ALA A 45 -6.32 -20.71 12.45
C ALA A 45 -6.85 -19.32 12.09
N VAL A 46 -6.46 -18.75 10.95
CA VAL A 46 -6.89 -17.41 10.53
C VAL A 46 -8.11 -17.54 9.60
N PRO A 47 -9.32 -17.12 10.05
CA PRO A 47 -10.57 -17.42 9.34
C PRO A 47 -10.71 -16.68 8.00
N LEU A 48 -10.10 -15.50 7.84
CA LEU A 48 -10.09 -14.72 6.59
C LEU A 48 -8.67 -14.32 6.20
N LEU A 49 -7.88 -15.31 5.80
CA LEU A 49 -6.49 -15.14 5.38
C LEU A 49 -6.28 -14.04 4.29
N PRO A 50 -7.12 -13.94 3.24
CA PRO A 50 -6.95 -12.90 2.22
C PRO A 50 -7.19 -11.49 2.77
N LEU A 51 -8.18 -11.33 3.65
CA LEU A 51 -8.48 -10.05 4.29
C LEU A 51 -7.33 -9.64 5.22
N PHE A 52 -6.76 -10.60 5.95
CA PHE A 52 -5.59 -10.35 6.79
C PHE A 52 -4.42 -9.78 5.97
N TYR A 53 -4.07 -10.39 4.83
CA TYR A 53 -2.99 -9.86 3.97
C TYR A 53 -3.33 -8.49 3.38
N LEU A 54 -4.58 -8.27 2.98
CA LEU A 54 -5.03 -7.00 2.44
C LEU A 54 -4.94 -5.87 3.49
N LEU A 55 -5.35 -6.14 4.73
CA LEU A 55 -5.21 -5.20 5.84
C LEU A 55 -3.74 -4.93 6.16
N LEU A 56 -2.90 -5.97 6.17
CA LEU A 56 -1.45 -5.81 6.39
C LEU A 56 -0.81 -4.94 5.29
N TRP A 57 -1.24 -5.13 4.05
CA TRP A 57 -0.78 -4.34 2.92
C TRP A 57 -1.19 -2.87 3.03
N LEU A 58 -2.47 -2.62 3.27
CA LEU A 58 -3.02 -1.26 3.39
C LEU A 58 -2.44 -0.51 4.59
N SER A 59 -2.35 -1.16 5.75
CA SER A 59 -1.73 -0.57 6.94
C SER A 59 -0.25 -0.25 6.72
N GLY A 60 0.48 -1.12 6.02
CA GLY A 60 1.85 -0.88 5.60
C GLY A 60 2.01 0.32 4.69
N GLY A 61 1.20 0.38 3.62
CA GLY A 61 1.19 1.51 2.69
C GLY A 61 0.82 2.82 3.38
N LEU A 62 -0.17 2.79 4.27
CA LEU A 62 -0.59 3.96 5.06
C LEU A 62 0.49 4.39 6.05
N ALA A 63 1.14 3.45 6.74
CA ALA A 63 2.22 3.76 7.67
C ALA A 63 3.39 4.43 6.95
N LEU A 64 3.82 3.90 5.79
CA LEU A 64 4.85 4.52 4.97
C LEU A 64 4.42 5.91 4.50
N TRP A 65 3.18 6.07 4.06
CA TRP A 65 2.64 7.37 3.66
C TRP A 65 2.72 8.38 4.82
N LEU A 66 2.28 8.02 6.01
CA LEU A 66 2.33 8.89 7.19
C LEU A 66 3.76 9.19 7.62
N ILE A 67 4.69 8.24 7.54
CA ILE A 67 6.10 8.46 7.90
C ILE A 67 6.75 9.49 6.96
N PHE A 68 6.54 9.38 5.65
CA PHE A 68 7.22 10.22 4.66
C PHE A 68 6.48 11.52 4.30
N PHE A 69 5.14 11.52 4.39
CA PHE A 69 4.28 12.63 3.96
C PHE A 69 3.33 13.11 5.04
N GLY A 70 3.32 12.47 6.21
CA GLY A 70 2.63 12.98 7.39
C GLY A 70 3.21 14.33 7.77
N ARG A 71 2.32 15.30 7.92
CA ARG A 71 2.62 16.65 8.39
C ARG A 71 2.38 16.64 9.90
N TRP A 72 3.47 16.66 10.66
CA TRP A 72 3.50 16.65 12.13
C TRP A 72 3.45 18.08 12.68
#